data_AF-A0A7V1FWF5-F1
#
_entry.id   AF-A0A7V1FWF5-F1
#
_cell.length_a   1.000
_cell.length_b   1.000
_cell.length_c   1.000
_cell.angle_alpha   90.00
_cell.angle_beta   90.00
_cell.angle_gamma   90.00
#
_symmetry.space_group_name_H-M   'P 1'
#
loop_
_entity.id
_entity.type
_entity.pdbx_description
1 polymer ?
#
loop_
_entity_poly.entity_id
_entity_poly.type
_entity_poly.pdbx_seq_one_letter_code
_entity_poly.pdbx_strand_id
1 'polypeptide(L)'
;MKTQRSESPLSIYLLIFTLPFLVLYWFVPFLSNLSIGNDYQSYGIRNQMELLFSIKTGSFPLYSPGYALGQSSIALTWSQIFHPIAYLASIMPGYWSGKALHWHTFFKMLSLGITQLVLFIFLRRLKLNMVFSFLLS
;
A
#
# COMPACT_ATOMS: atom_id res chain seq x y z
N MET A 1 21.33 14.61 -32.76
CA MET A 1 20.19 13.69 -32.59
C MET A 1 19.43 14.09 -31.33
N LYS A 2 18.43 14.97 -31.44
CA LYS A 2 17.62 15.43 -30.30
C LYS A 2 16.78 14.25 -29.83
N THR A 3 17.08 13.71 -28.65
CA THR A 3 16.23 12.73 -27.99
C THR A 3 14.93 13.43 -27.62
N GLN A 4 13.87 13.26 -28.42
CA GLN A 4 12.54 13.71 -28.05
C GLN A 4 12.16 13.00 -26.75
N ARG A 5 12.06 13.76 -25.66
CA ARG A 5 11.36 13.31 -24.45
C ARG A 5 9.92 13.06 -24.90
N SER A 6 9.52 11.80 -25.02
CA SER A 6 8.12 11.47 -25.17
C SER A 6 7.44 11.88 -23.85
N GLU A 7 6.72 12.99 -23.85
CA GLU A 7 5.85 13.30 -22.72
C GLU A 7 4.78 12.21 -22.69
N SER A 8 4.81 11.34 -21.68
CA SER A 8 3.73 10.39 -21.47
C SER A 8 2.48 11.19 -21.13
N PRO A 9 1.35 10.96 -21.83
CA PRO A 9 0.12 11.67 -21.54
C PRO A 9 -0.36 11.31 -20.13
N LEU A 10 -0.97 12.28 -19.45
CA LEU A 10 -1.54 12.12 -18.10
C LEU A 10 -2.52 10.93 -18.01
N SER A 11 -3.18 10.59 -19.12
CA SER A 11 -4.06 9.43 -19.24
C SER A 11 -3.36 8.11 -18.93
N ILE A 12 -2.10 7.93 -19.31
CA ILE A 12 -1.35 6.69 -19.04
C ILE A 12 -1.04 6.58 -17.54
N TYR A 13 -0.66 7.68 -16.90
CA TYR A 13 -0.40 7.66 -15.46
C TYR A 13 -1.68 7.36 -14.66
N LEU A 14 -2.81 7.95 -15.05
CA LEU A 14 -4.10 7.63 -14.46
C LEU A 14 -4.48 6.17 -14.66
N LEU A 15 -4.28 5.63 -15.87
CA LEU A 15 -4.55 4.23 -16.16
C LEU A 15 -3.72 3.30 -15.28
N ILE A 16 -2.41 3.54 -15.16
CA ILE A 16 -1.52 2.74 -14.32
C ILE A 16 -1.94 2.82 -12.85
N PHE A 17 -2.27 4.01 -12.37
CA PHE A 17 -2.68 4.21 -10.99
C PHE A 17 -3.98 3.50 -10.64
N THR A 18 -4.96 3.49 -11.55
CA THR A 18 -6.26 2.82 -11.32
C THR A 18 -6.25 1.33 -11.66
N LEU A 19 -5.20 0.83 -12.32
CA LEU A 19 -5.10 -0.54 -12.79
C LEU A 19 -5.35 -1.60 -11.71
N PRO A 20 -4.83 -1.49 -10.47
CA PRO A 20 -5.12 -2.47 -9.43
C PRO A 20 -6.61 -2.58 -9.13
N PHE A 21 -7.35 -1.47 -9.16
CA PHE A 21 -8.80 -1.46 -8.92
C PHE A 21 -9.58 -2.08 -10.09
N LEU A 22 -9.06 -1.98 -11.33
CA LEU A 22 -9.68 -2.56 -12.52
C LEU A 22 -9.45 -4.07 -12.61
N VAL A 23 -8.21 -4.52 -12.39
CA VAL A 23 -7.84 -5.94 -12.46
C VAL A 23 -8.43 -6.71 -11.28
N LEU A 24 -8.40 -6.11 -10.08
CA LEU A 24 -8.93 -6.70 -8.85
C LEU A 24 -10.31 -6.13 -8.51
N TYR A 25 -11.16 -5.89 -9.51
CA TYR A 25 -12.46 -5.24 -9.33
C TYR A 25 -13.34 -5.96 -8.30
N TRP A 26 -13.23 -7.29 -8.20
CA TRP A 26 -13.96 -8.10 -7.22
C TRP A 26 -13.49 -7.89 -5.78
N PHE A 27 -12.30 -7.32 -5.55
CA PHE A 27 -11.79 -6.98 -4.22
C PHE A 27 -12.01 -5.51 -3.87
N VAL A 28 -12.66 -4.73 -4.74
CA VAL A 28 -12.82 -3.30 -4.52
C VAL A 28 -13.63 -3.10 -3.24
N PRO A 29 -13.05 -2.42 -2.24
CA PRO A 29 -13.68 -2.26 -0.95
C PRO A 29 -14.95 -1.42 -1.11
N PHE A 30 -15.94 -1.71 -0.26
CA PHE A 30 -17.25 -1.04 -0.19
C PHE A 30 -18.20 -1.34 -1.36
N LEU A 31 -17.71 -1.95 -2.44
CA LEU A 31 -18.52 -2.38 -3.59
C LEU A 31 -18.71 -3.90 -3.62
N SER A 32 -17.72 -4.66 -3.15
CA SER A 32 -17.74 -6.12 -3.11
C SER A 32 -17.65 -6.66 -1.68
N ASN A 33 -18.28 -7.81 -1.47
CA ASN A 33 -18.19 -8.59 -0.22
C ASN A 33 -17.08 -9.67 -0.28
N LEU A 34 -16.37 -9.78 -1.40
CA LEU A 34 -15.30 -10.75 -1.57
C LEU A 34 -13.98 -10.21 -1.02
N SER A 35 -13.25 -11.05 -0.30
CA SER A 35 -11.93 -10.73 0.24
C SER A 35 -10.98 -11.91 0.09
N ILE A 36 -9.69 -11.64 0.22
CA ILE A 36 -8.63 -12.65 0.24
C ILE A 36 -8.79 -13.46 1.55
N GLY A 37 -8.31 -14.71 1.55
CA GLY A 37 -8.46 -15.65 2.67
C GLY A 37 -7.98 -15.13 4.05
N ASN A 38 -8.25 -15.90 5.10
CA ASN A 38 -8.17 -15.47 6.50
C ASN A 38 -6.88 -14.73 6.92
N ASP A 39 -5.71 -15.16 6.44
CA ASP A 39 -4.44 -14.53 6.83
C ASP A 39 -4.35 -13.06 6.43
N TYR A 40 -4.86 -12.72 5.24
CA TYR A 40 -4.92 -11.35 4.75
C TYR A 40 -5.75 -10.47 5.68
N GLN A 41 -6.87 -11.01 6.17
CA GLN A 41 -7.81 -10.29 7.03
C GLN A 41 -7.28 -10.13 8.45
N SER A 42 -6.44 -11.06 8.92
CA SER A 42 -5.98 -11.11 10.31
C SER A 42 -4.73 -10.27 10.56
N TYR A 43 -3.62 -10.56 9.87
CA TYR A 43 -2.31 -10.00 10.22
C TYR A 43 -2.23 -8.49 9.98
N GLY A 44 -2.74 -8.02 8.83
CA GLY A 44 -2.69 -6.62 8.46
C GLY A 44 -3.48 -5.71 9.39
N ILE A 45 -4.65 -6.15 9.82
CA ILE A 45 -5.53 -5.41 10.73
C ILE A 45 -5.00 -5.47 12.16
N ARG A 46 -4.54 -6.63 12.62
CA ARG A 46 -3.93 -6.77 13.97
C ARG A 46 -2.75 -5.81 14.16
N ASN A 47 -1.86 -5.75 13.18
CA ASN A 47 -0.73 -4.82 13.16
C ASN A 47 -1.17 -3.35 13.23
N GLN A 48 -2.25 -2.98 12.52
CA GLN A 48 -2.81 -1.62 12.56
C GLN A 48 -3.43 -1.28 13.92
N MET A 49 -4.13 -2.24 14.55
CA MET A 49 -4.74 -2.06 15.87
C MET A 49 -3.67 -1.88 16.95
N GLU A 50 -2.67 -2.75 16.95
CA GLU A 50 -1.54 -2.69 17.90
C GLU A 50 -0.69 -1.43 17.69
N LEU A 51 -0.52 -0.96 16.44
CA LEU A 51 0.09 0.33 16.12
C LEU A 51 -0.69 1.49 16.75
N LEU A 52 -2.00 1.56 16.54
CA LEU A 52 -2.80 2.65 17.10
C LEU A 52 -2.85 2.59 18.62
N PHE A 53 -2.94 1.39 19.21
CA PHE A 53 -2.83 1.20 20.65
C PHE A 53 -1.52 1.77 21.17
N SER A 54 -0.38 1.42 20.55
CA SER A 54 0.94 1.86 20.99
C SER A 54 1.16 3.37 20.88
N ILE A 55 0.59 4.00 19.85
CA ILE A 55 0.59 5.46 19.69
C ILE A 55 -0.26 6.11 20.78
N LYS A 56 -1.45 5.56 21.08
CA LYS A 56 -2.37 6.13 22.07
C LYS A 56 -1.87 5.98 23.51
N THR A 57 -1.20 4.88 23.84
CA THR A 57 -0.70 4.60 25.19
C THR A 57 0.71 5.13 25.43
N GLY A 58 1.40 5.62 24.40
CA GLY A 58 2.79 6.06 24.49
C GLY A 58 3.78 4.92 24.67
N SER A 59 3.41 3.66 24.40
CA SER A 59 4.35 2.52 24.39
C SER A 59 5.24 2.50 23.14
N PHE A 60 4.93 3.33 22.14
CA PHE A 60 5.83 3.64 21.04
C PHE A 60 7.10 4.35 21.57
N PRO A 61 8.33 3.99 21.13
CA PRO A 61 8.74 3.21 19.95
C PRO A 61 9.07 1.73 20.21
N LEU A 62 8.60 1.12 21.31
CA LEU A 62 8.93 -0.28 21.65
C LEU A 62 8.16 -1.33 20.83
N TYR A 63 7.31 -0.89 19.90
CA TYR A 63 6.42 -1.74 19.11
C TYR A 63 6.80 -1.76 17.63
N SER A 64 6.92 -2.96 17.04
CA SER A 64 7.19 -3.18 15.61
C SER A 64 6.11 -4.09 14.99
N PRO A 65 5.16 -3.54 14.20
CA PRO A 65 4.14 -4.35 13.54
C PRO A 65 4.74 -5.31 12.50
N GLY A 66 4.25 -6.56 12.47
CA GLY A 66 4.59 -7.54 11.42
C GLY A 66 5.85 -8.39 11.63
N TYR A 67 6.44 -8.41 12.84
CA TYR A 67 7.62 -9.23 13.12
C TYR A 67 7.25 -10.46 13.97
N ALA A 68 7.08 -11.62 13.32
CA ALA A 68 6.52 -12.82 13.94
C ALA A 68 7.44 -13.54 14.96
N LEU A 69 8.72 -13.15 15.13
CA LEU A 69 9.71 -13.94 15.91
C LEU A 69 10.79 -13.13 16.66
N GLY A 70 10.52 -11.87 17.03
CA GLY A 70 11.30 -11.12 18.03
C GLY A 70 12.83 -11.14 17.92
N GLN A 71 13.40 -10.34 17.00
CA GLN A 71 14.78 -9.87 17.08
C GLN A 71 14.73 -8.35 17.24
N SER A 72 15.12 -7.85 18.41
CA SER A 72 15.08 -6.43 18.79
C SER A 72 15.86 -5.53 17.84
N SER A 73 16.89 -6.07 17.19
CA SER A 73 17.72 -5.38 16.21
C SER A 73 16.96 -4.96 14.95
N ILE A 74 15.93 -5.71 14.52
CA ILE A 74 15.10 -5.35 13.36
C ILE A 74 14.02 -4.32 13.70
N ALA A 75 13.50 -4.33 14.93
CA ALA A 75 12.68 -3.22 15.41
C ALA A 75 13.49 -1.90 15.35
N LEU A 76 14.70 -1.89 15.89
CA LEU A 76 15.52 -0.67 15.95
C LEU A 76 16.04 -0.16 14.60
N THR A 77 16.19 -1.02 13.59
CA THR A 77 16.73 -0.64 12.27
C THR A 77 15.68 -0.54 11.17
N TRP A 78 14.55 -1.26 11.28
CA TRP A 78 13.53 -1.41 10.23
C TRP A 78 12.09 -1.17 10.70
N SER A 79 11.78 -1.06 12.00
CA SER A 79 10.47 -0.53 12.45
C SER A 79 10.45 0.98 12.26
N GLN A 80 10.47 1.36 10.98
CA GLN A 80 10.43 2.72 10.53
C GLN A 80 9.32 3.43 11.29
N ILE A 81 9.75 4.46 12.00
CA ILE A 81 8.93 5.54 12.50
C ILE A 81 7.95 5.88 11.37
N PHE A 82 6.67 5.58 11.63
CA PHE A 82 5.54 5.74 10.72
C PHE A 82 5.41 4.65 9.62
N HIS A 83 4.46 3.72 9.81
CA HIS A 83 3.77 3.11 8.68
C HIS A 83 2.58 4.01 8.30
N PRO A 84 2.77 5.05 7.46
CA PRO A 84 1.74 6.06 7.18
C PRO A 84 0.43 5.44 6.77
N ILE A 85 0.51 4.41 5.92
CA ILE A 85 -0.66 3.72 5.37
C ILE A 85 -1.43 2.97 6.47
N ALA A 86 -0.72 2.33 7.40
CA ALA A 86 -1.34 1.61 8.51
C ALA A 86 -2.00 2.58 9.51
N TYR A 87 -1.32 3.68 9.82
CA TYR A 87 -1.87 4.74 10.65
C TYR A 87 -3.09 5.39 10.01
N LEU A 88 -3.00 5.80 8.74
CA LEU A 88 -4.11 6.39 7.98
C LEU A 88 -5.31 5.45 7.94
N ALA A 89 -5.10 4.15 7.67
CA ALA A 89 -6.17 3.16 7.73
C ALA A 89 -6.88 3.16 9.09
N SER A 90 -6.10 3.12 10.18
CA SER A 90 -6.63 3.01 11.54
C SER A 90 -7.45 4.22 12.03
N ILE A 91 -7.29 5.39 11.39
CA ILE A 91 -8.04 6.61 11.73
C ILE A 91 -9.21 6.89 10.77
N MET A 92 -9.42 6.04 9.76
CA MET A 92 -10.53 6.22 8.82
C MET A 92 -11.91 5.99 9.46
N PRO A 93 -12.96 6.67 8.97
CA PRO A 93 -14.29 6.56 9.53
C PRO A 93 -14.83 5.13 9.44
N GLY A 94 -15.36 4.64 10.56
CA GLY A 94 -15.92 3.31 10.69
C GLY A 94 -14.89 2.17 10.72
N TYR A 95 -13.58 2.47 10.73
CA TYR A 95 -12.53 1.46 10.90
C TYR A 95 -12.81 0.58 12.13
N TRP A 96 -13.05 1.22 13.27
CA TRP A 96 -13.35 0.58 14.56
C TRP A 96 -14.79 0.05 14.70
N SER A 97 -15.64 0.21 13.68
CA SER A 97 -17.02 -0.26 13.67
C SER A 97 -17.27 -1.34 12.60
N GLY A 98 -16.23 -2.09 12.22
CA GLY A 98 -16.31 -3.19 11.26
C GLY A 98 -15.83 -2.89 9.84
N LYS A 99 -15.37 -1.66 9.54
CA LYS A 99 -14.81 -1.31 8.22
C LYS A 99 -13.28 -1.45 8.14
N ALA A 100 -12.63 -2.03 9.15
CA ALA A 100 -11.17 -2.18 9.19
C ALA A 100 -10.62 -2.89 7.94
N LEU A 101 -11.24 -4.01 7.54
CA LEU A 101 -10.84 -4.76 6.35
C LEU A 101 -10.99 -3.95 5.07
N HIS A 102 -12.09 -3.21 4.93
CA HIS A 102 -12.35 -2.38 3.75
C HIS A 102 -11.28 -1.29 3.58
N TRP A 103 -10.95 -0.59 4.67
CA TRP A 103 -9.90 0.42 4.65
C TRP A 103 -8.52 -0.19 4.42
N HIS A 104 -8.23 -1.34 5.05
CA HIS A 104 -6.99 -2.07 4.79
C HIS A 104 -6.83 -2.40 3.29
N THR A 105 -7.85 -2.98 2.68
CA THR A 105 -7.85 -3.34 1.26
C THR A 105 -7.73 -2.12 0.35
N PHE A 106 -8.46 -1.05 0.66
CA PHE A 106 -8.39 0.22 -0.08
C PHE A 106 -6.95 0.75 -0.14
N PHE A 107 -6.32 0.85 1.03
CA PHE A 107 -4.97 1.36 1.15
C PHE A 107 -3.92 0.43 0.51
N LYS A 108 -4.16 -0.88 0.50
CA LYS A 108 -3.30 -1.84 -0.24
C LYS A 108 -3.42 -1.66 -1.75
N MET A 109 -4.62 -1.50 -2.29
CA MET A 109 -4.82 -1.22 -3.73
C MET A 109 -4.21 0.13 -4.13
N LEU A 110 -4.40 1.16 -3.31
CA LEU A 110 -3.76 2.46 -3.48
C LEU A 110 -2.24 2.34 -3.50
N SER A 111 -1.67 1.59 -2.55
CA SER A 111 -0.23 1.35 -2.47
C SER A 111 0.29 0.62 -3.71
N LEU A 112 -0.45 -0.37 -4.24
CA LEU A 112 -0.07 -1.07 -5.48
C LEU A 112 -0.03 -0.11 -6.67
N GLY A 113 -1.05 0.75 -6.81
CA GLY A 113 -1.12 1.72 -7.92
C GLY A 113 -0.01 2.76 -7.85
N ILE A 114 0.31 3.25 -6.64
CA ILE A 114 1.44 4.16 -6.40
C ILE A 114 2.76 3.46 -6.72
N THR A 115 2.99 2.24 -6.23
CA THR A 115 4.23 1.50 -6.47
C THR A 115 4.44 1.25 -7.96
N GLN A 116 3.40 0.79 -8.66
CA GLN A 116 3.46 0.56 -10.09
C GLN A 116 3.77 1.85 -10.85
N LEU A 117 3.12 2.97 -10.49
CA LEU A 117 3.38 4.26 -11.09
C LEU A 117 4.83 4.74 -10.86
N VAL A 118 5.34 4.58 -9.64
CA VAL A 118 6.71 4.98 -9.28
C VAL A 118 7.73 4.14 -10.06
N LEU A 119 7.53 2.82 -10.13
CA LEU A 119 8.37 1.92 -10.92
C LEU A 119 8.32 2.27 -12.40
N PHE A 120 7.13 2.51 -12.94
CA PHE A 120 6.97 2.94 -14.32
C PHE A 120 7.74 4.23 -14.59
N ILE A 121 7.57 5.27 -13.77
CA ILE A 121 8.29 6.55 -13.90
C ILE A 121 9.81 6.32 -13.83
N PHE A 122 10.27 5.46 -12.93
CA PHE A 122 11.68 5.10 -12.79
C PHE A 122 12.22 4.45 -14.08
N LEU A 123 11.51 3.44 -14.63
CA LEU A 123 11.90 2.77 -15.88
C LEU A 123 11.85 3.72 -17.10
N ARG A 124 10.87 4.63 -17.14
CA ARG A 124 10.81 5.70 -18.14
C ARG A 124 12.02 6.65 -18.04
N ARG A 125 12.49 6.95 -16.82
CA ARG A 125 13.72 7.75 -16.62
C ARG A 125 14.98 7.03 -17.09
N LEU A 126 15.00 5.69 -17.02
CA LEU A 126 16.06 4.85 -17.60
C LEU A 126 15.98 4.72 -19.14
N LYS A 127 15.03 5.42 -19.79
CA LYS A 127 14.82 5.42 -21.25
C LYS A 127 14.40 4.06 -21.83
N LEU A 128 13.85 3.16 -21.03
CA LEU A 128 13.18 1.97 -21.54
C LEU A 128 11.96 2.34 -22.39
N ASN A 129 11.58 1.48 -23.35
CA ASN A 129 10.35 1.69 -24.13
C ASN A 129 9.11 1.67 -23.22
N MET A 130 8.03 2.33 -23.63
CA MET A 130 6.80 2.50 -22.85
C MET A 130 6.17 1.17 -22.49
N VAL A 131 6.06 0.26 -23.48
CA VAL A 131 5.49 -1.08 -23.29
C VAL A 131 6.31 -1.90 -22.29
N PHE A 132 7.64 -1.93 -22.45
CA PHE A 132 8.51 -2.64 -21.51
C PHE A 132 8.50 -2.02 -20.11
N SER A 133 8.43 -0.70 -20.02
CA SER A 133 8.32 0.00 -18.74
C SER A 133 7.04 -0.37 -18.01
N PHE A 134 5.93 -0.54 -18.74
CA PHE A 134 4.63 -0.93 -18.18
C PHE A 134 4.58 -2.41 -17.77
N LEU A 135 5.14 -3.31 -18.58
CA LEU A 135 5.14 -4.74 -18.27
C LEU A 135 6.06 -5.10 -17.10
N LEU A 136 7.15 -4.34 -16.90
CA LEU A 136 8.11 -4.57 -15.82
C LEU A 136 7.75 -3.85 -14.51
N SER A 137 6.88 -2.84 -14.56
CA SER A 137 6.41 -2.09 -13.39
C SER A 137 5.22 -2.77 -12.72
#